data_AF-A0A950L6R7-F1
#
_entry.id   AF-A0A950L6R7-F1
#
_cell.length_a   1.000
_cell.length_b   1.000
_cell.length_c   1.000
_cell.angle_alpha   90.00
_cell.angle_beta   90.00
_cell.angle_gamma   90.00
#
_symmetry.space_group_name_H-M   'P 1'
#
loop_
_entity.id
_entity.type
_entity.pdbx_description
1 polymer ?
#
loop_
_entity_poly.entity_id
_entity_poly.type
_entity_poly.pdbx_seq_one_letter_code
_entity_poly.pdbx_strand_id
1 'polypeptide(L)' 'RALAKEFGFTLHLRSRGEEAWAKRHARAKARRWVVERAHSWLNRFRSILIRWAKKPANYLALLHFACGIICWRHSLPG' A
#
# COMPACT_ATOMS: atom_id res chain seq x y z
N ARG A 1 10.09 -13.31 -20.93
CA ARG A 1 9.55 -14.66 -21.26
C ARG A 1 10.42 -15.38 -22.27
N ALA A 2 10.81 -14.75 -23.39
CA ALA A 2 11.76 -15.33 -24.36
C ALA A 2 13.09 -15.74 -23.70
N LEU A 3 13.74 -14.82 -22.97
CA LEU A 3 14.97 -15.10 -22.23
C LEU A 3 14.85 -16.28 -21.24
N ALA A 4 13.80 -16.31 -20.44
CA ALA A 4 13.59 -17.41 -19.49
C ALA A 4 13.36 -18.77 -20.17
N LYS A 5 12.71 -18.77 -21.34
CA LYS A 5 12.54 -19.97 -22.16
C LYS A 5 13.87 -20.44 -22.75
N GLU A 6 14.71 -19.52 -23.18
CA GLU A 6 16.06 -19.77 -23.71
C GLU A 6 16.98 -20.41 -22.66
N PHE A 7 16.91 -19.95 -21.41
CA PHE A 7 17.67 -20.54 -20.29
C PHE A 7 16.96 -21.71 -19.58
N GLY A 8 15.82 -22.20 -20.10
CA GLY A 8 15.11 -23.36 -19.53
C GLY A 8 14.42 -23.11 -18.17
N PHE A 9 14.21 -21.85 -17.78
CA PHE A 9 13.57 -21.49 -16.52
C PHE A 9 12.04 -21.43 -16.62
N THR A 10 11.36 -22.08 -15.67
CA THR A 10 9.92 -21.97 -15.51
C THR A 10 9.55 -20.65 -14.84
N LEU A 11 8.87 -19.78 -15.57
CA LEU A 11 8.55 -18.44 -15.10
C LEU A 11 7.15 -18.43 -14.47
N HIS A 12 7.10 -18.45 -13.13
CA HIS A 12 5.84 -18.40 -12.36
C HIS A 12 5.20 -16.99 -12.26
N LEU A 13 5.77 -16.00 -12.96
CA LEU A 13 5.23 -14.63 -12.97
C LEU A 13 4.03 -14.54 -13.94
N ARG A 14 2.91 -14.08 -13.39
CA ARG A 14 1.71 -13.76 -14.18
C ARG A 14 1.95 -12.51 -15.00
N SER A 15 1.41 -12.48 -16.20
CA SER A 15 1.37 -11.24 -16.98
C SER A 15 0.40 -10.24 -16.33
N ARG A 16 0.62 -8.93 -16.57
CA ARG A 16 -0.31 -7.88 -16.11
C ARG A 16 -1.76 -8.15 -16.58
N GLY A 17 -1.92 -8.70 -17.78
CA GLY A 17 -3.24 -9.09 -18.33
C GLY A 17 -3.88 -10.24 -17.57
N GLU A 18 -3.13 -11.31 -17.25
CA GLU A 18 -3.61 -12.44 -16.45
C GLU A 18 -3.96 -12.02 -15.02
N GLU A 19 -3.20 -11.10 -14.42
CA GLU A 19 -3.53 -10.53 -13.11
C GLU A 19 -4.81 -9.70 -13.16
N ALA A 20 -4.99 -8.86 -14.18
CA ALA A 20 -6.19 -8.05 -14.36
C ALA A 20 -7.43 -8.92 -14.58
N TRP A 21 -7.33 -9.97 -15.39
CA TRP A 21 -8.41 -10.92 -15.64
C TRP A 21 -8.82 -11.66 -14.36
N ALA A 22 -7.87 -12.20 -13.59
CA ALA A 22 -8.24 -12.87 -12.34
C ALA A 22 -8.72 -11.91 -11.26
N LYS A 23 -8.26 -10.65 -11.23
CA LYS A 23 -8.85 -9.62 -10.35
C LYS A 23 -10.33 -9.36 -10.69
N ARG A 24 -10.72 -9.40 -11.97
CA ARG A 24 -12.11 -9.24 -12.41
C ARG A 24 -12.99 -10.46 -12.10
N HIS A 25 -12.42 -11.67 -12.16
CA HIS A 25 -13.16 -12.93 -11.94
C HIS A 25 -13.08 -13.44 -10.50
N ALA A 26 -12.24 -12.85 -9.65
CA ALA A 26 -12.24 -13.09 -8.23
C ALA A 26 -13.56 -12.55 -7.65
N ARG A 27 -14.50 -13.44 -7.33
CA ARG A 27 -15.76 -13.15 -6.59
C ARG A 27 -15.54 -12.62 -5.15
N ALA A 28 -14.31 -12.21 -4.82
CA ALA A 28 -13.93 -11.65 -3.54
C ALA A 28 -13.60 -10.16 -3.70
N LYS A 29 -14.15 -9.32 -2.84
CA LYS A 29 -13.82 -7.89 -2.78
C LYS A 29 -12.32 -7.77 -2.42
N ALA A 30 -11.52 -7.29 -3.35
CA ALA A 30 -10.07 -7.18 -3.16
C ALA A 30 -9.73 -6.19 -2.02
N ARG A 31 -9.41 -6.71 -0.83
CA ARG A 31 -8.98 -5.91 0.34
C ARG A 31 -7.50 -5.47 0.26
N ARG A 32 -6.79 -5.84 -0.81
CA ARG A 32 -5.36 -5.60 -1.01
C ARG A 32 -4.95 -4.14 -0.82
N TRP A 33 -5.77 -3.24 -1.34
CA TRP A 33 -5.47 -1.82 -1.36
C TRP A 33 -5.68 -1.11 -0.03
N VAL A 34 -6.21 -1.76 1.02
CA VAL A 34 -6.49 -1.08 2.30
C VAL A 34 -5.19 -0.63 2.97
N VAL A 35 -4.19 -1.52 3.04
CA VAL A 35 -2.88 -1.21 3.64
C VAL A 35 -2.11 -0.20 2.80
N GLU A 36 -2.15 -0.35 1.47
CA GLU A 36 -1.46 0.56 0.54
C GLU A 36 -2.10 1.96 0.55
N ARG A 37 -3.43 2.02 0.64
CA ARG A 37 -4.17 3.27 0.80
C ARG A 37 -3.83 3.95 2.13
N ALA A 38 -3.76 3.20 3.23
CA ALA A 38 -3.35 3.74 4.52
C ALA A 38 -1.92 4.31 4.48
N HIS A 39 -0.97 3.59 3.85
CA HIS A 39 0.38 4.11 3.60
C HIS A 39 0.37 5.38 2.74
N SER A 40 -0.42 5.42 1.68
CA SER A 40 -0.58 6.63 0.85
C SER A 40 -1.09 7.82 1.66
N TRP A 41 -2.00 7.60 2.62
CA TRP A 41 -2.46 8.66 3.51
C TRP A 41 -1.37 9.18 4.44
N LEU A 42 -0.54 8.29 5.00
CA LEU A 42 0.60 8.64 5.85
C LEU A 42 1.69 9.39 5.08
N ASN A 43 1.90 9.06 3.80
CA ASN A 43 2.88 9.75 2.94
C ASN A 43 2.57 11.23 2.73
N ARG A 44 1.33 11.68 2.96
CA ARG A 44 0.95 13.11 2.92
C ARG A 44 1.52 13.91 4.10
N PHE A 45 1.95 13.24 5.16
CA PHE A 45 2.60 13.87 6.31
C PHE A 45 4.13 13.82 6.11
N ARG A 46 4.70 14.92 5.58
CA ARG A 46 6.12 15.00 5.24
C ARG A 46 7.07 14.65 6.40
N SER A 47 6.71 15.01 7.63
CA SER A 47 7.49 14.68 8.83
C SER A 47 7.59 13.17 9.08
N ILE A 48 6.52 12.41 8.78
CA ILE A 48 6.47 10.95 8.89
C ILE A 48 7.17 10.30 7.70
N LEU A 49 6.89 10.76 6.47
CA LEU A 49 7.49 10.23 5.24
C LEU A 49 9.02 10.31 5.26
N ILE A 50 9.56 11.47 5.60
CA ILE A 50 11.02 11.69 5.65
C ILE A 50 11.61 11.21 6.98
N ARG A 51 10.76 10.94 7.99
CA ARG A 51 11.17 10.56 9.35
C ARG A 51 12.05 11.62 10.02
N TRP A 52 11.53 12.85 10.12
CA TRP A 52 12.25 13.99 10.73
C TRP A 52 12.56 13.81 12.21
N ALA A 53 11.71 13.07 12.93
CA ALA A 53 11.85 12.89 14.37
C ALA A 53 13.07 12.00 14.69
N LYS A 54 14.09 12.58 15.34
CA LYS A 54 15.30 11.87 15.79
C LYS A 54 15.00 10.86 16.91
N LYS A 55 14.11 11.21 17.84
CA LYS A 55 13.72 10.35 18.95
C LYS A 55 12.61 9.39 18.51
N PRO A 56 12.72 8.07 18.76
CA PRO A 56 11.68 7.10 18.40
C PRO A 56 10.31 7.42 19.03
N ALA A 57 10.30 7.88 20.27
CA ALA A 57 9.06 8.27 20.97
C ALA A 57 8.32 9.41 20.24
N ASN A 58 9.04 10.41 19.75
CA ASN A 58 8.45 11.53 19.01
C ASN A 58 7.90 11.06 17.65
N TYR A 59 8.60 10.15 16.97
CA TYR A 59 8.10 9.57 15.72
C TYR A 59 6.81 8.79 15.96
N LEU A 60 6.77 7.97 17.01
CA LEU A 60 5.59 7.20 17.37
C LEU A 60 4.40 8.11 17.72
N ALA A 61 4.62 9.18 18.49
CA ALA A 61 3.59 10.15 18.81
C ALA A 61 3.02 10.84 17.55
N LEU A 62 3.89 11.27 16.63
CA LEU A 62 3.46 11.85 15.35
C LEU A 62 2.68 10.85 14.49
N LEU A 63 3.10 9.59 14.48
CA LEU A 63 2.41 8.53 13.76
C LEU A 63 0.98 8.33 14.30
N HIS A 64 0.82 8.22 15.62
CA HIS A 64 -0.50 8.13 16.24
C HIS A 64 -1.35 9.38 15.98
N PHE A 65 -0.75 10.57 16.04
CA PHE A 65 -1.45 11.82 15.76
C PHE A 65 -1.95 11.87 14.31
N ALA A 66 -1.14 11.47 13.33
CA ALA A 66 -1.55 11.39 11.93
C ALA A 66 -2.69 10.38 11.73
N CYS A 67 -2.63 9.21 12.37
CA CYS A 67 -3.72 8.24 12.36
C CYS A 67 -5.01 8.84 12.94
N GLY A 68 -4.93 9.59 14.05
CA GLY A 68 -6.07 10.29 14.64
C GLY A 68 -6.71 11.30 13.67
N ILE A 69 -5.89 12.12 12.99
CA ILE A 69 -6.37 13.07 11.97
C ILE A 69 -7.06 12.34 10.81
N ILE A 70 -6.48 11.23 10.34
CA ILE A 70 -7.08 10.43 9.25
C ILE A 70 -8.44 9.89 9.68
N CYS A 71 -8.52 9.27 10.87
CA CYS A 71 -9.78 8.74 11.40
C CYS A 71 -10.84 9.83 11.55
N TRP A 72 -10.47 10.98 12.12
CA TRP A 72 -11.38 12.12 12.29
C TRP A 72 -11.93 12.63 10.95
N ARG A 73 -11.08 12.78 9.94
CA ARG A 73 -11.51 13.18 8.58
C ARG A 73 -12.48 12.20 7.94
N HIS A 74 -12.36 10.91 8.25
CA HIS A 74 -13.27 9.88 7.74
C HIS A 74 -14.55 9.71 8.57
N SER A 75 -14.58 10.19 9.81
CA SER A 75 -15.78 10.16 10.67
C SER A 75 -16.72 11.34 10.45
N LEU A 76 -16.23 12.43 9.85
CA LEU A 76 -17.09 13.57 9.53
C LEU A 76 -18.03 13.21 8.37
N PRO A 77 -19.35 13.41 8.53
CA PRO A 77 -20.26 13.36 7.39
C PRO A 77 -19.88 14.49 6.42
N GLY A 78 -19.79 14.15 5.13
CA GLY A 78 -19.61 15.11 4.05
C GLY A 78 -20.92 15.73 3.62
#